data_AF-A0A934H491-F1
#
_entry.id   AF-A0A934H491-F1
#
_cell.length_a   1.000
_cell.length_b   1.000
_cell.length_c   1.000
_cell.angle_alpha   90.00
_cell.angle_beta   90.00
_cell.angle_gamma   90.00
#
_symmetry.space_group_name_H-M   'P 1'
#
loop_
_entity.id
_entity.type
_entity.pdbx_description
1 polymer ?
#
loop_
_entity_poly.entity_id
_entity_poly.type
_entity_poly.pdbx_seq_one_letter_code
_entity_poly.pdbx_strand_id
1 'polypeptide(L)'
;QWVGIAIDLPEKQLFHIMRAYHLAGRCVGCQECERACPMGLPLSLLNRKIAKEVAELFSGYRAGADAAVAPPLATFCKEEDLK
;
A
#
# COMPACT_ATOMS: atom_id res chain seq x y z
N GLN A 1 0.06 4.18 21.49
CA GLN A 1 -1.20 4.90 21.75
C GLN A 1 -2.28 4.25 20.90
N TRP A 2 -3.44 3.90 21.47
CA TRP A 2 -4.57 3.40 20.71
C TRP A 2 -5.21 4.56 19.94
N VAL A 3 -5.53 4.37 18.66
CA VAL A 3 -6.14 5.42 17.83
C VAL A 3 -7.61 5.07 17.64
N GLY A 4 -8.48 6.03 17.97
CA GLY A 4 -9.92 5.83 17.99
C GLY A 4 -10.55 5.69 16.61
N ILE A 5 -11.83 5.30 16.57
CA ILE A 5 -12.66 5.32 15.36
C ILE A 5 -13.26 6.72 15.08
N ALA A 6 -12.73 7.76 15.73
CA ALA A 6 -13.25 9.10 15.62
C ALA A 6 -13.02 9.69 14.22
N ILE A 7 -13.77 10.76 13.91
CA ILE A 7 -13.76 11.45 12.61
C ILE A 7 -12.98 12.77 12.67
N ASP A 8 -12.10 12.91 13.65
CA ASP A 8 -11.12 13.98 13.77
C ASP A 8 -9.97 13.83 12.76
N LEU A 9 -9.18 14.90 12.64
CA LEU A 9 -8.17 15.01 11.59
C LEU A 9 -7.03 13.98 11.73
N PRO A 10 -6.45 13.73 12.92
CA PRO A 10 -5.37 12.75 13.07
C PRO A 10 -5.82 11.32 12.67
N GLU A 11 -7.05 10.96 12.98
CA GLU A 11 -7.67 9.67 12.73
C GLU A 11 -7.90 9.47 11.23
N LYS A 12 -8.37 10.52 10.53
CA LYS A 12 -8.46 10.53 9.07
C LYS A 12 -7.09 10.36 8.41
N GLN A 13 -6.07 11.06 8.91
CA GLN A 13 -4.71 10.94 8.38
C GLN A 13 -4.19 9.51 8.54
N LEU A 14 -4.35 8.93 9.73
CA LEU A 14 -3.95 7.54 9.97
C LEU A 14 -4.71 6.56 9.09
N PHE A 15 -6.03 6.73 8.93
CA PHE A 15 -6.83 5.88 8.05
C PHE A 15 -6.26 5.84 6.63
N HIS A 16 -5.90 7.00 6.06
CA HIS A 16 -5.34 7.05 4.71
C HIS A 16 -3.97 6.38 4.62
N ILE A 17 -3.08 6.57 5.60
CA ILE A 17 -1.78 5.91 5.66
C ILE A 17 -1.94 4.40 5.78
N MET A 18 -2.78 3.94 6.73
CA MET A 18 -3.03 2.52 6.95
C MET A 18 -3.67 1.87 5.74
N ARG A 19 -4.62 2.54 5.06
CA ARG A 19 -5.21 2.01 3.82
C ARG A 19 -4.17 1.87 2.72
N ALA A 20 -3.28 2.85 2.56
CA ALA A 20 -2.22 2.77 1.57
C ALA A 20 -1.21 1.64 1.91
N TYR A 21 -0.87 1.48 3.18
CA TYR A 21 -0.02 0.39 3.67
C TYR A 21 -0.65 -1.00 3.44
N HIS A 22 -1.95 -1.17 3.67
CA HIS A 22 -2.66 -2.43 3.37
C HIS A 22 -2.61 -2.80 1.88
N LEU A 23 -2.44 -1.83 0.99
CA LEU A 23 -2.29 -2.03 -0.45
C LEU A 23 -0.83 -2.23 -0.87
N ALA A 24 0.14 -2.11 0.04
CA ALA A 24 1.54 -2.39 -0.24
C ALA A 24 1.69 -3.86 -0.68
N GLY A 25 2.21 -4.06 -1.89
CA GLY A 25 2.32 -5.38 -2.51
C GLY A 25 1.01 -5.96 -3.09
N ARG A 26 -0.12 -5.22 -3.04
CA ARG A 26 -1.42 -5.65 -3.59
C ARG A 26 -1.97 -4.69 -4.65
N CYS A 27 -1.51 -3.44 -4.68
CA CYS A 27 -1.94 -2.45 -5.66
C CYS A 27 -1.48 -2.81 -7.08
N VAL A 28 -2.44 -3.03 -8.00
CA VAL A 28 -2.18 -3.34 -9.42
C VAL A 28 -2.20 -2.10 -10.33
N GLY A 29 -2.35 -0.89 -9.77
CA GLY A 29 -2.35 0.35 -10.55
C GLY A 29 -3.64 0.66 -11.32
N CYS A 30 -4.79 0.12 -10.88
CA CYS A 30 -6.09 0.35 -11.52
C CYS A 30 -6.66 1.77 -11.36
N GLN A 31 -6.10 2.60 -10.46
CA GLN A 31 -6.53 3.99 -10.22
C GLN A 31 -7.99 4.17 -9.75
N GLU A 32 -8.65 3.09 -9.33
CA GLU A 32 -10.02 3.10 -8.77
C GLU A 32 -10.14 4.01 -7.54
N CYS A 33 -9.10 4.06 -6.71
CA CYS A 33 -9.08 4.91 -5.52
C CYS A 33 -9.15 6.40 -5.86
N GLU A 34 -8.52 6.82 -6.95
CA GLU A 34 -8.54 8.21 -7.42
C GLU A 34 -9.89 8.54 -8.08
N ARG A 35 -10.38 7.65 -8.97
CA ARG A 35 -11.68 7.85 -9.61
C ARG A 35 -12.83 7.91 -8.61
N ALA A 36 -12.80 7.08 -7.57
CA ALA A 36 -13.85 7.04 -6.55
C ALA A 36 -13.77 8.18 -5.53
N CYS A 37 -12.71 9.00 -5.55
CA CYS A 37 -12.54 10.05 -4.55
C CYS A 37 -13.50 11.22 -4.83
N PRO A 38 -14.44 11.54 -3.91
CA PRO A 38 -15.38 12.64 -4.11
C PRO A 38 -14.69 14.02 -4.09
N MET A 39 -13.49 14.10 -3.53
CA MET A 39 -12.69 15.32 -3.43
C MET A 39 -11.73 15.52 -4.62
N GLY A 40 -11.67 14.57 -5.56
CA GLY A 40 -10.76 14.65 -6.71
C GLY A 40 -9.27 14.63 -6.33
N LEU A 41 -8.92 14.02 -5.19
CA LEU A 41 -7.53 13.94 -4.74
C LEU A 41 -6.76 12.85 -5.51
N PRO A 42 -5.47 13.08 -5.85
CA PRO A 42 -4.66 12.14 -6.63
C PRO A 42 -4.14 10.97 -5.76
N LEU A 43 -5.06 10.16 -5.22
CA LEU A 43 -4.74 9.07 -4.29
C LEU A 43 -3.85 7.98 -4.90
N SER A 44 -3.81 7.87 -6.23
CA SER A 44 -2.96 6.90 -6.91
C SER A 44 -1.47 7.18 -6.70
N LEU A 45 -1.07 8.44 -6.48
CA LEU A 45 0.33 8.83 -6.27
C LEU A 45 0.94 8.15 -5.04
N LEU A 46 0.20 8.12 -3.93
CA LEU A 46 0.65 7.48 -2.70
C LEU A 46 0.85 5.96 -2.90
N ASN A 47 -0.14 5.30 -3.51
CA ASN A 47 -0.05 3.86 -3.76
C ASN A 47 1.05 3.50 -4.77
N ARG A 48 1.29 4.35 -5.78
CA ARG A 48 2.39 4.17 -6.74
C ARG A 48 3.75 4.35 -6.08
N LYS A 49 3.90 5.34 -5.17
CA LYS A 49 5.12 5.50 -4.39
C LYS A 49 5.38 4.27 -3.53
N ILE A 50 4.38 3.78 -2.80
CA ILE A 50 4.51 2.55 -2.01
C ILE A 50 4.86 1.34 -2.89
N ALA A 51 4.22 1.19 -4.05
CA ALA A 51 4.54 0.11 -4.98
C ALA A 51 6.00 0.18 -5.48
N LYS A 52 6.53 1.39 -5.69
CA LYS A 52 7.95 1.61 -6.01
C LYS A 52 8.85 1.16 -4.86
N GLU A 53 8.57 1.58 -3.63
CA GLU A 53 9.34 1.16 -2.45
C GLU A 53 9.32 -0.36 -2.30
N VAL A 54 8.17 -1.00 -2.48
CA VAL A 54 8.04 -2.46 -2.41
C VAL A 54 8.90 -3.14 -3.47
N ALA A 55 8.92 -2.62 -4.71
CA ALA A 55 9.77 -3.18 -5.75
C ALA A 55 11.26 -3.01 -5.44
N GLU A 56 11.66 -1.88 -4.85
CA GLU A 56 13.05 -1.60 -4.47
C GLU A 56 13.51 -2.50 -3.31
N LEU A 57 12.68 -2.65 -2.27
CA LEU A 57 12.98 -3.41 -1.06
C LEU A 57 12.88 -4.93 -1.25
N PHE A 58 11.91 -5.41 -2.03
CA PHE A 58 11.56 -6.84 -2.13
C PHE A 58 11.88 -7.43 -3.50
N SER A 59 13.14 -7.33 -3.91
CA SER A 59 13.68 -8.01 -5.11
C SER A 59 12.88 -7.79 -6.40
N GLY A 60 12.34 -6.59 -6.61
CA GLY A 60 11.55 -6.27 -7.80
C GLY A 60 10.11 -6.77 -7.76
N TYR A 61 9.58 -7.12 -6.59
CA TYR A 61 8.20 -7.61 -6.45
C TYR A 61 7.19 -6.66 -7.10
N ARG A 62 6.29 -7.23 -7.91
CA ARG A 62 5.18 -6.52 -8.55
C ARG A 62 3.87 -7.24 -8.28
N ALA A 63 2.91 -6.52 -7.71
CA ALA A 63 1.59 -7.05 -7.41
C ALA A 63 0.91 -7.59 -8.68
N GLY A 64 0.41 -8.82 -8.60
CA GLY A 64 -0.33 -9.48 -9.68
C GLY A 64 0.53 -9.92 -10.88
N ALA A 65 1.87 -9.85 -10.80
CA ALA A 65 2.75 -10.31 -11.87
C ALA A 65 2.87 -11.84 -11.92
N ASP A 66 2.90 -12.50 -10.76
CA ASP A 66 2.95 -13.96 -10.64
C ASP A 66 2.07 -14.38 -9.44
N ALA A 67 1.18 -15.35 -9.66
CA ALA A 67 0.28 -15.87 -8.63
C ALA A 67 0.98 -16.87 -7.68
N ALA A 68 2.12 -17.44 -8.08
CA ALA A 68 2.91 -18.34 -7.25
C ALA A 68 3.76 -17.57 -6.22
N VAL A 69 4.01 -16.28 -6.47
CA VAL A 69 4.81 -15.42 -5.58
C VAL A 69 3.88 -14.77 -4.55
N ALA A 70 4.15 -15.02 -3.27
CA ALA A 70 3.37 -14.42 -2.20
C ALA A 70 3.71 -12.92 -2.02
N PRO A 71 2.75 -12.08 -1.58
CA PRO A 71 3.01 -10.67 -1.31
C PRO A 71 3.96 -10.46 -0.10
N PRO A 72 4.91 -9.52 -0.16
CA PRO A 72 5.95 -9.35 0.87
C PRO A 72 5.46 -9.06 2.30
N LEU A 73 4.25 -8.48 2.46
CA LEU A 73 3.66 -8.18 3.77
C LEU A 73 2.60 -9.21 4.21
N ALA A 74 2.41 -10.27 3.44
CA ALA A 74 1.52 -11.38 3.77
C ALA A 74 2.30 -12.62 4.22
N THR A 75 3.62 -12.63 4.05
CA THR A 75 4.50 -13.76 4.35
C THR A 75 5.75 -13.29 5.08
N PHE A 76 6.45 -14.24 5.69
CA PHE A 76 7.74 -14.02 6.33
C PHE A 76 8.77 -14.93 5.66
N CYS A 77 9.92 -14.38 5.28
CA CYS A 77 11.06 -15.12 4.74
C CYS A 77 12.30 -14.72 5.53
N LYS A 78 12.98 -15.70 6.15
CA LYS A 78 14.11 -15.43 7.05
C LYS A 78 15.34 -14.98 6.27
N GLU A 79 15.49 -15.49 5.06
CA GLU A 79 16.60 -15.23 4.15
C GLU A 79 16.37 -13.99 3.26
N GLU A 80 15.23 -13.29 3.43
CA GLU A 80 14.93 -12.08 2.70
C GLU A 80 15.80 -10.91 3.19
N ASP A 81 16.67 -10.42 2.31
CA ASP A 81 17.52 -9.27 2.56
C ASP A 81 16.88 -8.01 1.94
N LEU A 82 16.46 -7.09 2.80
CA LEU A 82 15.87 -5.81 2.39
C LEU A 82 16.99 -4.89 1.90
N LYS A 83 16.83 -4.35 0.69
CA LYS A 83 17.82 -3.43 0.09
C LYS A 83 17.72 -2.00 0.60
#